data_AF-A0A953TMH6-F1
#
_entry.id   AF-A0A953TMH6-F1
#
_cell.length_a   1.000
_cell.length_b   1.000
_cell.length_c   1.000
_cell.angle_alpha   90.00
_cell.angle_beta   90.00
_cell.angle_gamma   90.00
#
_symmetry.space_group_name_H-M   'P 1'
#
loop_
_entity.id
_entity.type
_entity.pdbx_description
1 polymer ?
#
loop_
_entity_poly.entity_id
_entity_poly.type
_entity_poly.pdbx_seq_one_letter_code
_entity_poly.pdbx_strand_id
1 'polypeptide(L)'
;MKRIGIFAALLLASLLGTPAHAAPVKVRLRVILVDGDLNQKPVPFLTVAFKGAGASSEVKTALDGTAETNLAPGAYTVSTIKPVELAGKRYSWSVHVTLSGAEKTIDLTNENAKEEESAASASPRSAGASAGDLTEQFKRLKNTVVTVISESGHGTGFFVDGKGLVLTNQHVVGKSEYLAVQFDRERKIAARLIASDAQKDVALLWVNMSALPSAAPAVLARGHAQVQEGERVFTIGSPLSLDKIITTGIISKVDAHTIMSDININPGNSGGPLFNNAGQVVGLTTFGTSAAVGPGVSGVVRIEEALALLDENRAKAAGTPPPGALLPVEPLTPYPVEGLKAALQGEKFDPKPYYLSAGDFNIALSTPPFDYREKEENRLRAERTQKKRNKRGHGGDAEPADDGGEDSPRDWQSETGGHKAVFGIYVQPKVKEGFGSSFSRSLRNGYGAAKMKFKTDFQSMKLFCGDKEVQPILPGRMPITVNVRNSSVRMEDSSYKGVYLYSPDAVNPDCGAVKIAIYSSKNDEPVIKQLDGNTVDHIWADFESFRQAEAQAHPGGGKKKR
;
A
#
# COMPACT_ATOMS: atom_id res chain seq x y z
N MET A 1 -96.33 29.39 -28.41
CA MET A 1 -96.25 30.51 -29.38
C MET A 1 -95.23 31.53 -28.87
N LYS A 2 -94.29 31.94 -29.73
CA LYS A 2 -93.49 33.21 -29.79
C LYS A 2 -93.12 33.93 -28.47
N ARG A 3 -91.80 34.10 -28.19
CA ARG A 3 -90.96 35.33 -28.39
C ARG A 3 -91.36 36.51 -27.45
N ILE A 4 -90.53 37.39 -26.90
CA ILE A 4 -89.11 37.79 -26.94
C ILE A 4 -88.95 38.87 -25.83
N GLY A 5 -87.72 39.13 -25.37
CA GLY A 5 -87.28 40.45 -24.84
C GLY A 5 -86.72 40.39 -23.41
N ILE A 6 -85.41 40.22 -23.19
CA ILE A 6 -84.31 41.21 -23.26
C ILE A 6 -84.56 42.46 -22.40
N PHE A 7 -83.85 42.55 -21.26
CA PHE A 7 -82.94 43.67 -20.97
C PHE A 7 -81.89 43.23 -19.94
N ALA A 8 -80.64 43.62 -20.22
CA ALA A 8 -79.43 43.29 -19.49
C ALA A 8 -78.88 44.53 -18.76
N ALA A 9 -77.80 44.29 -18.00
CA ALA A 9 -76.81 45.22 -17.44
C ALA A 9 -77.17 45.87 -16.09
N LEU A 10 -76.26 46.05 -15.13
CA LEU A 10 -74.87 45.65 -14.90
C LEU A 10 -74.58 46.02 -13.43
N LEU A 11 -73.78 45.25 -12.68
CA LEU A 11 -72.83 45.85 -11.74
C LEU A 11 -71.71 44.86 -11.39
N LEU A 12 -70.51 45.33 -11.71
CA LEU A 12 -69.19 44.72 -11.53
C LEU A 12 -68.79 44.69 -10.05
N ALA A 13 -68.22 43.58 -9.61
CA ALA A 13 -67.29 43.54 -8.47
C ALA A 13 -66.01 42.82 -8.91
N SER A 14 -64.90 43.52 -8.79
CA SER A 14 -63.54 43.11 -9.14
C SER A 14 -62.94 42.19 -8.08
N LEU A 15 -62.58 40.97 -8.48
CA LEU A 15 -61.61 40.12 -7.77
C LEU A 15 -60.37 39.97 -8.65
N LEU A 16 -59.27 40.55 -8.17
CA LEU A 16 -57.93 40.39 -8.72
C LEU A 16 -57.52 38.92 -8.59
N GLY A 17 -57.51 38.19 -9.70
CA GLY A 17 -56.89 36.87 -9.78
C GLY A 17 -55.37 37.01 -9.74
N THR A 18 -54.75 36.51 -8.68
CA THR A 18 -53.30 36.26 -8.65
C THR A 18 -52.96 35.27 -9.76
N PRO A 19 -51.98 35.54 -10.66
CA PRO A 19 -51.56 34.55 -11.64
C PRO A 19 -51.03 33.32 -10.90
N ALA A 20 -51.61 32.15 -11.20
CA ALA A 20 -51.13 30.88 -10.70
C ALA A 20 -49.64 30.72 -11.07
N HIS A 21 -48.74 30.83 -10.09
CA HIS A 21 -47.34 30.54 -10.29
C HIS A 21 -47.21 29.04 -10.55
N ALA A 22 -46.76 28.67 -11.75
CA ALA A 22 -46.44 27.29 -12.07
C ALA A 22 -45.34 26.79 -11.12
N ALA A 23 -45.46 25.55 -10.65
CA ALA A 23 -44.49 24.96 -9.72
C ALA A 23 -43.07 24.96 -10.33
N PRO A 24 -42.02 25.22 -9.54
CA PRO A 24 -40.65 25.21 -10.03
C PRO A 24 -40.23 23.81 -10.48
N VAL A 25 -39.46 23.74 -11.57
CA VAL A 25 -38.84 22.53 -12.12
C VAL A 25 -37.50 22.31 -11.43
N LYS A 26 -37.26 21.12 -10.89
CA LYS A 26 -35.95 20.72 -10.38
C LYS A 26 -35.01 20.46 -11.57
N VAL A 27 -33.91 21.19 -11.65
CA VAL A 27 -32.92 21.05 -12.72
C VAL A 27 -31.66 20.41 -12.18
N ARG A 28 -31.26 19.29 -12.78
CA ARG A 28 -29.97 18.63 -12.54
C ARG A 28 -29.06 18.89 -13.74
N LEU A 29 -28.00 19.65 -13.53
CA LEU A 29 -26.98 19.96 -14.52
C LEU A 29 -25.79 19.00 -14.34
N ARG A 30 -25.25 18.47 -15.43
CA ARG A 30 -24.03 17.67 -15.44
C ARG A 30 -23.10 18.19 -16.52
N VAL A 31 -21.84 18.44 -16.18
CA VAL A 31 -20.83 18.92 -17.12
C VAL A 31 -19.70 17.91 -17.20
N ILE A 32 -19.55 17.28 -18.36
CA ILE A 32 -18.55 16.23 -18.58
C ILE A 32 -17.89 16.44 -19.91
N LEU A 33 -16.57 16.45 -19.90
CA LEU A 33 -15.77 16.38 -21.10
C LEU A 33 -15.11 15.02 -21.23
N VAL A 34 -15.03 14.51 -22.45
CA VAL A 34 -14.33 13.28 -22.80
C VAL A 34 -12.98 13.68 -23.40
N ASP A 35 -11.89 13.14 -22.87
CA ASP A 35 -10.55 13.36 -23.43
C ASP A 35 -10.26 12.44 -24.64
N GLY A 36 -9.10 12.63 -25.28
CA GLY A 36 -8.69 11.84 -26.44
C GLY A 36 -8.53 10.34 -26.17
N ASP A 37 -8.46 9.93 -24.90
CA ASP A 37 -8.36 8.55 -24.44
C ASP A 37 -9.73 7.98 -24.02
N LEU A 38 -10.83 8.67 -24.36
CA LEU A 38 -12.22 8.31 -24.04
C LEU A 38 -12.56 8.32 -22.53
N ASN A 39 -11.75 8.96 -21.69
CA ASN A 39 -12.07 9.07 -20.27
C ASN A 39 -13.05 10.23 -20.03
N GLN A 40 -14.08 9.97 -19.23
CA GLN A 40 -15.01 11.01 -18.78
C GLN A 40 -14.36 11.83 -17.65
N LYS A 41 -14.23 13.13 -17.89
CA LYS A 41 -13.72 14.13 -16.95
C LYS A 41 -14.88 15.02 -16.52
N PRO A 42 -15.43 14.85 -15.30
CA PRO A 42 -16.36 15.83 -14.76
C PRO A 42 -15.67 17.19 -14.63
N VAL A 43 -16.40 18.27 -14.90
CA VAL A 43 -15.86 19.64 -14.83
C VAL A 43 -16.31 20.30 -13.53
N PRO A 44 -15.46 20.33 -12.49
CA PRO A 44 -15.82 20.90 -11.20
C PRO A 44 -15.76 22.42 -11.21
N PHE A 45 -16.53 23.05 -10.31
CA PHE A 45 -16.49 24.48 -10.03
C PHE A 45 -16.78 25.41 -11.22
N LEU A 46 -17.43 24.91 -12.27
CA LEU A 46 -17.84 25.68 -13.42
C LEU A 46 -19.11 26.46 -13.14
N THR A 47 -19.08 27.77 -13.38
CA THR A 47 -20.27 28.62 -13.29
C THR A 47 -21.06 28.56 -14.60
N VAL A 48 -22.32 28.13 -14.49
CA VAL A 48 -23.27 28.01 -15.59
C VAL A 48 -24.46 28.93 -15.33
N ALA A 49 -24.75 29.79 -16.31
CA ALA A 49 -25.83 30.76 -16.26
C ALA A 49 -27.04 30.28 -17.05
N PHE A 50 -28.21 30.34 -16.42
CA PHE A 50 -29.53 30.12 -17.01
C PHE A 50 -30.19 31.48 -17.25
N LYS A 51 -30.38 31.85 -18.51
CA LYS A 51 -31.04 33.11 -18.90
C LYS A 51 -32.35 32.80 -19.63
N GLY A 52 -33.48 33.13 -19.03
CA GLY A 52 -34.78 32.79 -19.61
C GLY A 52 -35.97 33.01 -18.68
N ALA A 53 -37.18 32.93 -19.24
CA ALA A 53 -38.43 33.09 -18.49
C ALA A 53 -38.56 34.37 -17.63
N GLY A 54 -37.87 35.46 -18.01
CA GLY A 54 -37.87 36.73 -17.27
C GLY A 54 -36.92 36.80 -16.07
N ALA A 55 -36.08 35.78 -15.85
CA ALA A 55 -35.10 35.72 -14.77
C ALA A 55 -33.71 35.22 -15.26
N SER A 56 -32.68 35.52 -14.48
CA SER A 56 -31.33 34.97 -14.66
C SER A 56 -30.94 34.24 -13.37
N SER A 57 -30.42 33.02 -13.49
CA SER A 57 -29.94 32.22 -12.36
C SER A 57 -28.58 31.62 -12.69
N GLU A 58 -27.72 31.49 -11.70
CA GLU A 58 -26.37 30.93 -11.86
C GLU A 58 -26.18 29.76 -10.90
N VAL A 59 -25.53 28.71 -11.39
CA VAL A 59 -25.16 27.54 -10.59
C VAL A 59 -23.68 27.26 -10.76
N LYS A 60 -23.06 26.66 -9.75
CA LYS A 60 -21.67 26.22 -9.80
C LYS A 60 -21.60 24.72 -9.60
N THR A 61 -20.88 24.01 -10.47
CA THR A 61 -20.75 22.55 -10.37
C THR A 61 -19.92 22.12 -9.14
N ALA A 62 -20.29 20.98 -8.55
CA ALA A 62 -19.56 20.29 -7.48
C ALA A 62 -18.36 19.50 -8.03
N LEU A 63 -17.63 18.80 -7.15
CA LEU A 63 -16.43 18.03 -7.52
C LEU A 63 -16.69 16.94 -8.57
N ASP A 64 -17.91 16.42 -8.63
CA ASP A 64 -18.36 15.41 -9.58
C ASP A 64 -18.90 16.01 -10.90
N GLY A 65 -18.78 17.33 -11.09
CA GLY A 65 -19.25 18.03 -12.28
C GLY A 65 -20.76 18.24 -12.33
N THR A 66 -21.49 18.03 -11.23
CA THR A 66 -22.95 18.21 -11.18
C THR A 66 -23.38 19.46 -10.43
N ALA A 67 -24.57 19.98 -10.72
CA ALA A 67 -25.23 21.02 -9.93
C ALA A 67 -26.74 20.82 -9.93
N GLU A 68 -27.42 21.23 -8.85
CA GLU A 68 -28.88 21.21 -8.77
C GLU A 68 -29.42 22.63 -8.52
N THR A 69 -30.53 22.99 -9.16
CA THR A 69 -31.25 24.26 -8.94
C THR A 69 -32.73 24.11 -9.23
N ASN A 70 -33.57 25.03 -8.74
CA ASN A 70 -35.00 25.06 -9.01
C ASN A 70 -35.34 26.30 -9.85
N LEU A 71 -35.93 26.10 -11.04
CA LEU A 71 -36.24 27.18 -11.98
C LEU A 71 -37.71 27.14 -12.38
N ALA A 72 -38.31 28.30 -12.64
CA ALA A 72 -39.68 28.35 -13.15
C ALA A 72 -39.78 27.67 -14.53
N PRO A 73 -40.90 27.01 -14.87
CA PRO A 73 -41.11 26.45 -16.20
C PRO A 73 -40.99 27.53 -17.29
N GLY A 74 -40.34 27.20 -18.41
CA GLY A 74 -40.10 28.16 -19.50
C GLY A 74 -38.86 27.84 -20.33
N ALA A 75 -38.60 28.67 -21.33
CA ALA A 75 -37.44 28.55 -22.19
C ALA A 75 -36.23 29.30 -21.59
N TYR A 76 -35.09 28.62 -21.51
CA TYR A 76 -33.82 29.14 -21.01
C TYR A 76 -32.69 28.92 -22.02
N THR A 77 -31.73 29.83 -21.99
CA THR A 77 -30.41 29.64 -22.59
C THR A 77 -29.43 29.32 -21.46
N VAL A 78 -28.83 28.13 -21.54
CA VAL A 78 -27.83 27.63 -20.59
C VAL A 78 -26.46 27.92 -21.17
N SER A 79 -25.68 28.77 -20.51
CA SER A 79 -24.40 29.23 -21.04
C SER A 79 -23.29 29.24 -19.99
N THR A 80 -22.06 28.99 -20.43
CA THR A 80 -20.88 29.10 -19.56
C THR A 80 -20.29 30.49 -19.62
N ILE A 81 -19.97 31.07 -18.46
CA ILE A 81 -19.37 32.41 -18.36
C ILE A 81 -17.90 32.41 -18.78
N LYS A 82 -17.18 31.34 -18.46
CA LYS A 82 -15.78 31.12 -18.85
C LYS A 82 -15.65 29.81 -19.62
N PRO A 83 -14.84 29.75 -20.68
CA PRO A 83 -14.57 28.50 -21.37
C PRO A 83 -13.80 27.55 -20.45
N VAL A 84 -14.05 26.26 -20.62
CA VAL A 84 -13.36 25.16 -19.94
C VAL A 84 -12.25 24.67 -20.86
N GLU A 85 -11.04 24.50 -20.33
CA GLU A 85 -9.92 24.00 -21.11
C GLU A 85 -9.66 22.53 -20.79
N LEU A 86 -9.65 21.69 -21.82
CA LEU A 86 -9.26 20.29 -21.72
C LEU A 86 -8.44 19.92 -22.96
N ALA A 87 -7.26 19.35 -22.76
CA ALA A 87 -6.38 18.88 -23.84
C ALA A 87 -6.07 19.95 -24.92
N GLY A 88 -5.91 21.22 -24.53
CA GLY A 88 -5.58 22.33 -25.45
C GLY A 88 -6.75 22.89 -26.26
N LYS A 89 -7.97 22.37 -26.03
CA LYS A 89 -9.21 22.89 -26.61
C LYS A 89 -9.98 23.67 -25.57
N ARG A 90 -10.61 24.77 -25.99
CA ARG A 90 -11.52 25.54 -25.15
C ARG A 90 -12.97 25.21 -25.51
N TYR A 91 -13.71 24.78 -24.50
CA TYR A 91 -15.11 24.38 -24.57
C TYR A 91 -15.97 25.47 -23.93
N SER A 92 -16.96 25.97 -24.68
CA SER A 92 -17.98 26.86 -24.14
C SER A 92 -19.36 26.36 -24.56
N TRP A 93 -20.36 26.55 -23.72
CA TRP A 93 -21.72 26.09 -24.00
C TRP A 93 -22.66 27.27 -24.12
N SER A 94 -23.62 27.15 -25.03
CA SER A 94 -24.77 28.04 -25.18
C SER A 94 -25.93 27.22 -25.75
N VAL A 95 -26.64 26.50 -24.88
CA VAL A 95 -27.67 25.52 -25.26
C VAL A 95 -29.05 26.06 -24.88
N HIS A 96 -30.01 25.97 -25.79
CA HIS A 96 -31.40 26.32 -25.50
C HIS A 96 -32.14 25.10 -24.92
N VAL A 97 -32.80 25.29 -23.77
CA VAL A 97 -33.53 24.25 -23.06
C VAL A 97 -34.90 24.76 -22.64
N THR A 98 -35.95 23.97 -22.86
CA THR A 98 -37.29 24.23 -22.33
C THR A 98 -37.51 23.39 -21.08
N LEU A 99 -37.80 24.06 -19.96
CA LEU A 99 -38.10 23.42 -18.67
C LEU A 99 -39.60 23.21 -18.53
N SER A 100 -40.02 21.96 -18.34
CA SER A 100 -41.39 21.55 -18.06
C SER A 100 -41.38 20.27 -17.21
N GLY A 101 -42.48 20.00 -16.51
CA GLY A 101 -42.60 18.85 -15.61
C GLY A 101 -41.97 19.08 -14.24
N ALA A 102 -41.73 18.00 -13.49
CA ALA A 102 -41.22 18.06 -12.12
C ALA A 102 -39.68 18.13 -12.04
N GLU A 103 -38.97 17.44 -12.93
CA GLU A 103 -37.52 17.39 -12.96
C GLU A 103 -36.98 17.36 -14.41
N LYS A 104 -35.83 18.01 -14.64
CA LYS A 104 -35.14 18.05 -15.93
C LYS A 104 -33.63 17.90 -15.74
N THR A 105 -33.02 16.97 -16.46
CA THR A 105 -31.56 16.84 -16.55
C THR A 105 -31.03 17.55 -17.79
N ILE A 106 -29.90 18.25 -17.65
CA ILE A 106 -29.20 18.97 -18.72
C ILE A 106 -27.73 18.55 -18.70
N ASP A 107 -27.27 17.96 -19.79
CA ASP A 107 -25.87 17.54 -19.94
C ASP A 107 -25.13 18.53 -20.85
N LEU A 108 -24.01 19.07 -20.36
CA LEU A 108 -23.05 19.85 -21.13
C LEU A 108 -21.85 18.95 -21.44
N THR A 109 -21.71 18.57 -22.70
CA THR A 109 -20.71 17.59 -23.19
C THR A 109 -19.90 18.14 -24.34
N ASN A 110 -18.89 17.40 -24.82
CA ASN A 110 -18.14 17.77 -26.03
C ASN A 110 -19.08 17.99 -27.24
N GLU A 111 -20.14 17.18 -27.37
CA GLU A 111 -21.04 17.17 -28.53
C GLU A 111 -21.87 18.45 -28.68
N ASN A 112 -22.15 19.13 -27.58
CA ASN A 112 -22.94 20.37 -27.56
C ASN A 112 -22.12 21.60 -27.12
N ALA A 113 -20.80 21.46 -27.06
CA ALA A 113 -19.87 22.55 -26.83
C ALA A 113 -19.47 23.24 -28.14
N LYS A 114 -19.26 24.55 -28.07
CA LYS A 114 -18.48 25.29 -29.05
C LYS A 114 -17.00 25.07 -28.71
N GLU A 115 -16.32 24.31 -29.56
CA GLU A 115 -14.88 24.08 -29.48
C GLU A 115 -14.12 25.21 -30.20
N GLU A 116 -13.18 25.85 -29.52
CA GLU A 116 -12.21 26.77 -30.12
C GLU A 116 -10.79 26.27 -29.87
N GLU A 117 -9.98 26.23 -30.92
CA GLU A 117 -8.56 25.91 -30.85
C GLU A 117 -7.83 27.09 -30.17
N SER A 118 -7.10 26.81 -29.10
CA SER A 118 -6.43 27.87 -28.35
C SER A 118 -5.20 28.36 -29.11
N ALA A 119 -5.27 29.58 -29.69
CA ALA A 119 -4.20 30.20 -30.48
C ALA A 119 -2.95 30.65 -29.69
N ALA A 120 -2.68 30.08 -28.51
CA ALA A 120 -1.56 30.48 -27.66
C ALA A 120 -0.82 29.26 -27.09
N SER A 121 -0.22 28.46 -27.97
CA SER A 121 0.90 27.57 -27.64
C SER A 121 1.72 27.27 -28.90
N ALA A 122 2.23 28.32 -29.55
CA ALA A 122 3.45 28.22 -30.33
C ALA A 122 4.64 28.40 -29.37
N SER A 123 4.89 27.38 -28.55
CA SER A 123 6.18 27.10 -27.94
C SER A 123 6.53 25.67 -28.34
N PRO A 124 7.82 25.35 -28.58
CA PRO A 124 8.21 24.12 -29.24
C PRO A 124 7.62 22.94 -28.45
N ARG A 125 6.81 22.16 -29.16
CA ARG A 125 6.22 20.89 -28.77
C ARG A 125 7.22 20.14 -27.87
N SER A 126 7.11 20.28 -26.55
CA SER A 126 7.65 19.27 -25.65
C SER A 126 6.81 18.05 -26.00
N ALA A 127 7.42 17.09 -26.68
CA ALA A 127 6.81 15.83 -27.00
C ALA A 127 6.28 15.23 -25.69
N GLY A 128 4.99 15.47 -25.42
CA GLY A 128 4.27 14.82 -24.36
C GLY A 128 4.31 13.35 -24.70
N ALA A 129 4.95 12.58 -23.81
CA ALA A 129 5.07 11.14 -23.88
C ALA A 129 3.76 10.52 -24.40
N SER A 130 3.77 10.07 -25.66
CA SER A 130 2.70 9.19 -26.15
C SER A 130 2.78 7.89 -25.32
N ALA A 131 1.73 7.06 -25.32
CA ALA A 131 1.79 5.74 -24.67
C ALA A 131 3.00 4.89 -25.15
N GLY A 132 3.55 5.19 -26.34
CA GLY A 132 4.81 4.63 -26.83
C GLY A 132 6.06 5.10 -26.07
N ASP A 133 6.10 6.33 -25.57
CA ASP A 133 7.24 6.88 -24.83
C ASP A 133 7.37 6.26 -23.43
N LEU A 134 6.30 6.18 -22.64
CA LEU A 134 6.35 5.57 -21.29
C LEU A 134 6.73 4.09 -21.32
N THR A 135 6.30 3.36 -22.36
CA THR A 135 6.67 1.96 -22.56
C THR A 135 8.18 1.82 -22.77
N GLU A 136 8.77 2.67 -23.61
CA GLU A 136 10.22 2.68 -23.85
C GLU A 136 11.00 3.19 -22.63
N GLN A 137 10.48 4.21 -21.93
CA GLN A 137 11.03 4.67 -20.65
C GLN A 137 11.08 3.53 -19.63
N PHE A 138 10.00 2.77 -19.49
CA PHE A 138 9.94 1.62 -18.59
C PHE A 138 10.96 0.54 -18.97
N LYS A 139 11.02 0.14 -20.24
CA LYS A 139 11.99 -0.86 -20.72
C LYS A 139 13.43 -0.44 -20.44
N ARG A 140 13.75 0.84 -20.66
CA ARG A 140 15.07 1.44 -20.45
C ARG A 140 15.43 1.55 -18.97
N LEU A 141 14.51 2.01 -18.14
CA LEU A 141 14.79 2.45 -16.77
C LEU A 141 14.48 1.38 -15.71
N LYS A 142 13.70 0.35 -16.00
CA LYS A 142 13.36 -0.71 -15.02
C LYS A 142 14.61 -1.39 -14.43
N ASN A 143 15.68 -1.50 -15.19
CA ASN A 143 16.94 -2.11 -14.73
C ASN A 143 17.80 -1.18 -13.86
N THR A 144 17.34 0.04 -13.61
CA THR A 144 17.93 0.94 -12.62
C THR A 144 17.34 0.75 -11.23
N VAL A 145 16.17 0.12 -11.14
CA VAL A 145 15.36 0.00 -9.94
C VAL A 145 15.52 -1.38 -9.30
N VAL A 146 15.48 -1.42 -7.97
CA VAL A 146 15.60 -2.63 -7.16
C VAL A 146 14.63 -2.61 -5.96
N THR A 147 14.35 -3.78 -5.40
CA THR A 147 13.71 -3.89 -4.09
C THR A 147 14.79 -3.84 -3.01
N VAL A 148 14.65 -2.95 -2.04
CA VAL A 148 15.46 -2.91 -0.82
C VAL A 148 14.72 -3.69 0.26
N ILE A 149 15.41 -4.66 0.87
CA ILE A 149 14.87 -5.53 1.92
C ILE A 149 15.62 -5.23 3.20
N SER A 150 14.86 -5.03 4.27
CA SER A 150 15.35 -4.74 5.62
C SER A 150 14.62 -5.62 6.64
N GLU A 151 15.04 -5.58 7.90
CA GLU A 151 14.42 -6.41 8.94
C GLU A 151 13.00 -5.98 9.27
N SER A 152 12.69 -4.70 9.04
CA SER A 152 11.36 -4.11 9.32
C SER A 152 10.41 -4.16 8.11
N GLY A 153 10.88 -4.55 6.92
CA GLY A 153 10.04 -4.61 5.74
C GLY A 153 10.82 -4.49 4.43
N HIS A 154 10.22 -3.85 3.45
CA HIS A 154 10.82 -3.63 2.15
C HIS A 154 10.37 -2.31 1.54
N GLY A 155 11.13 -1.84 0.56
CA GLY A 155 10.80 -0.70 -0.28
C GLY A 155 11.50 -0.81 -1.62
N THR A 156 11.50 0.28 -2.36
CA THR A 156 12.23 0.43 -3.62
C THR A 156 13.52 1.22 -3.39
N GLY A 157 14.53 0.95 -4.22
CA GLY A 157 15.71 1.79 -4.38
C GLY A 157 16.15 1.80 -5.83
N PHE A 158 17.20 2.55 -6.14
CA PHE A 158 17.74 2.61 -7.49
C PHE A 158 19.25 2.84 -7.49
N PHE A 159 19.93 2.26 -8.49
CA PHE A 159 21.36 2.44 -8.68
C PHE A 159 21.66 3.86 -9.14
N VAL A 160 22.74 4.44 -8.61
CA VAL A 160 23.18 5.81 -8.97
C VAL A 160 24.53 5.86 -9.68
N ASP A 161 25.32 4.79 -9.59
CA ASP A 161 26.59 4.68 -10.30
C ASP A 161 26.98 3.23 -10.62
N GLY A 162 28.04 3.07 -11.40
CA GLY A 162 28.61 1.77 -11.75
C GLY A 162 29.40 1.09 -10.62
N LYS A 163 29.56 1.73 -9.45
CA LYS A 163 30.18 1.09 -8.27
C LYS A 163 29.16 0.27 -7.48
N GLY A 164 27.88 0.35 -7.82
CA GLY A 164 26.79 -0.32 -7.10
C GLY A 164 26.27 0.50 -5.92
N LEU A 165 26.40 1.84 -5.95
CA LEU A 165 25.69 2.69 -4.99
C LEU A 165 24.19 2.69 -5.30
N VAL A 166 23.37 2.59 -4.26
CA VAL A 166 21.90 2.55 -4.34
C VAL A 166 21.33 3.61 -3.40
N LEU A 167 20.44 4.46 -3.91
CA LEU A 167 19.63 5.37 -3.08
C LEU A 167 18.28 4.74 -2.75
N THR A 168 17.79 5.02 -1.55
CA THR A 168 16.46 4.65 -1.05
C THR A 168 16.06 5.60 0.09
N ASN A 169 14.90 5.41 0.71
CA ASN A 169 14.51 6.18 1.89
C ASN A 169 15.15 5.67 3.18
N GLN A 170 15.32 6.55 4.16
CA GLN A 170 15.85 6.16 5.47
C GLN A 170 14.87 5.26 6.22
N HIS A 171 13.57 5.52 6.14
CA HIS A 171 12.57 4.69 6.82
C HIS A 171 12.50 3.26 6.26
N VAL A 172 12.91 3.03 5.00
CA VAL A 172 12.98 1.69 4.40
C VAL A 172 14.10 0.86 5.03
N VAL A 173 15.26 1.48 5.27
CA VAL A 173 16.41 0.79 5.88
C VAL A 173 16.31 0.73 7.41
N GLY A 174 15.71 1.76 8.03
CA GLY A 174 15.50 1.86 9.47
C GLY A 174 16.81 1.75 10.25
N LYS A 175 16.79 0.94 11.33
CA LYS A 175 17.97 0.55 12.12
C LYS A 175 18.39 -0.90 11.85
N SER A 176 18.10 -1.39 10.64
CA SER A 176 18.27 -2.81 10.32
C SER A 176 19.74 -3.21 10.30
N GLU A 177 20.06 -4.33 10.93
CA GLU A 177 21.38 -4.98 10.88
C GLU A 177 21.54 -5.82 9.61
N TYR A 178 20.42 -6.28 9.04
CA TYR A 178 20.37 -6.95 7.74
C TYR A 178 19.80 -6.02 6.67
N LEU A 179 20.54 -5.89 5.57
CA LEU A 179 20.12 -5.19 4.37
C LEU A 179 20.46 -6.02 3.14
N ALA A 180 19.50 -6.14 2.23
CA ALA A 180 19.68 -6.81 0.97
C ALA A 180 19.02 -6.00 -0.16
N VAL A 181 19.51 -6.22 -1.37
CA VAL A 181 18.93 -5.68 -2.59
C VAL A 181 18.53 -6.84 -3.47
N GLN A 182 17.27 -6.88 -3.86
CA GLN A 182 16.72 -7.83 -4.82
C GLN A 182 16.49 -7.13 -6.15
N PHE A 183 17.23 -7.55 -7.17
CA PHE A 183 17.20 -6.96 -8.50
C PHE A 183 16.03 -7.46 -9.34
N ASP A 184 15.72 -8.75 -9.18
CA ASP A 184 14.62 -9.46 -9.82
C ASP A 184 14.21 -10.70 -8.99
N ARG A 185 13.43 -11.58 -9.61
CA ARG A 185 12.88 -12.80 -9.00
C ARG A 185 13.92 -13.80 -8.49
N GLU A 186 15.15 -13.77 -8.99
CA GLU A 186 16.19 -14.77 -8.68
C GLU A 186 17.41 -14.15 -7.99
N ARG A 187 17.71 -12.88 -8.29
CA ARG A 187 18.94 -12.23 -7.88
C ARG A 187 18.70 -11.32 -6.69
N LYS A 188 18.95 -11.84 -5.49
CA LYS A 188 19.08 -11.06 -4.25
C LYS A 188 20.51 -11.12 -3.73
N ILE A 189 21.07 -9.98 -3.35
CA ILE A 189 22.43 -9.87 -2.83
C ILE A 189 22.48 -9.00 -1.57
N ALA A 190 23.53 -9.18 -0.77
CA ALA A 190 23.74 -8.38 0.43
C ALA A 190 24.02 -6.91 0.09
N ALA A 191 23.53 -6.01 0.94
CA ALA A 191 23.78 -4.58 0.85
C ALA A 191 24.43 -4.06 2.12
N ARG A 192 25.29 -3.04 1.99
CA ARG A 192 25.93 -2.35 3.11
C ARG A 192 25.41 -0.92 3.18
N LEU A 193 24.95 -0.50 4.34
CA LEU A 193 24.64 0.91 4.59
C LEU A 193 25.94 1.74 4.60
N ILE A 194 26.00 2.77 3.78
CA ILE A 194 27.13 3.70 3.70
C ILE A 194 26.85 4.95 4.53
N ALA A 195 25.65 5.51 4.38
CA ALA A 195 25.19 6.68 5.10
C ALA A 195 23.66 6.75 5.08
N SER A 196 23.07 7.43 6.05
CA SER A 196 21.64 7.72 6.08
C SER A 196 21.38 9.02 6.82
N ASP A 197 20.36 9.75 6.39
CA ASP A 197 19.84 10.95 7.03
C ASP A 197 18.35 10.74 7.33
N ALA A 198 18.01 10.63 8.62
CA ALA A 198 16.63 10.42 9.06
C ALA A 198 15.77 11.69 8.98
N GLN A 199 16.38 12.88 8.99
CA GLN A 199 15.62 14.13 8.85
C GLN A 199 15.18 14.35 7.39
N LYS A 200 16.04 13.97 6.45
CA LYS A 200 15.77 14.06 5.01
C LYS A 200 15.10 12.83 4.42
N ASP A 201 15.00 11.76 5.22
CA ASP A 201 14.48 10.46 4.80
C ASP A 201 15.24 9.86 3.59
N VAL A 202 16.57 9.92 3.61
CA VAL A 202 17.43 9.35 2.54
C VAL A 202 18.46 8.38 3.13
N ALA A 203 18.70 7.27 2.43
CA ALA A 203 19.79 6.35 2.71
C ALA A 203 20.59 5.99 1.44
N LEU A 204 21.89 5.80 1.63
CA LEU A 204 22.84 5.37 0.63
C LEU A 204 23.36 3.98 0.98
N LEU A 205 23.08 3.01 0.12
CA LEU A 205 23.56 1.64 0.21
C LEU A 205 24.67 1.39 -0.82
N TRP A 206 25.45 0.34 -0.59
CA TRP A 206 26.40 -0.20 -1.54
C TRP A 206 26.16 -1.68 -1.74
N VAL A 207 26.25 -2.16 -2.97
CA VAL A 207 26.11 -3.57 -3.35
C VAL A 207 27.17 -3.98 -4.37
N ASN A 208 27.35 -5.28 -4.56
CA ASN A 208 28.23 -5.79 -5.59
C ASN A 208 27.53 -5.88 -6.95
N MET A 209 27.77 -4.88 -7.80
CA MET A 209 27.15 -4.79 -9.13
C MET A 209 27.59 -5.91 -10.08
N SER A 210 28.73 -6.58 -9.83
CA SER A 210 29.17 -7.70 -10.69
C SER A 210 28.26 -8.92 -10.60
N ALA A 211 27.47 -9.04 -9.52
CA ALA A 211 26.46 -10.09 -9.37
C ALA A 211 25.18 -9.79 -10.18
N LEU A 212 25.06 -8.57 -10.72
CA LEU A 212 23.86 -8.05 -11.39
C LEU A 212 24.19 -7.56 -12.81
N PRO A 213 24.47 -8.47 -13.78
CA PRO A 213 24.99 -8.11 -15.11
C PRO A 213 24.07 -7.25 -15.98
N SER A 214 22.79 -7.08 -15.60
CA SER A 214 21.83 -6.24 -16.31
C SER A 214 21.48 -4.95 -15.58
N ALA A 215 22.07 -4.71 -14.40
CA ALA A 215 21.86 -3.49 -13.64
C ALA A 215 22.50 -2.29 -14.34
N ALA A 216 21.84 -1.14 -14.28
CA ALA A 216 22.35 0.11 -14.83
C ALA A 216 22.08 1.27 -13.85
N PRO A 217 22.95 2.28 -13.78
CA PRO A 217 22.66 3.46 -12.96
C PRO A 217 21.57 4.34 -13.60
N ALA A 218 20.71 4.91 -12.76
CA ALA A 218 19.79 5.97 -13.16
C ALA A 218 20.54 7.30 -13.33
N VAL A 219 20.06 8.13 -14.26
CA VAL A 219 20.57 9.50 -14.43
C VAL A 219 19.90 10.39 -13.39
N LEU A 220 20.68 11.06 -12.54
CA LEU A 220 20.15 12.00 -11.55
C LEU A 220 20.05 13.40 -12.16
N ALA A 221 18.93 14.08 -11.95
CA ALA A 221 18.82 15.50 -12.27
C ALA A 221 19.81 16.30 -11.39
N ARG A 222 20.64 17.13 -12.00
CA ARG A 222 21.56 18.06 -11.32
C ARG A 222 21.47 19.45 -11.97
N GLY A 223 21.74 20.51 -11.21
CA GLY A 223 21.79 21.89 -11.73
C GLY A 223 20.40 22.48 -12.02
N HIS A 224 20.18 22.98 -13.25
CA HIS A 224 18.96 23.68 -13.67
C HIS A 224 17.77 22.77 -14.04
N ALA A 225 17.88 21.45 -13.82
CA ALA A 225 16.79 20.50 -14.04
C ALA A 225 15.75 20.56 -12.90
N GLN A 226 15.27 21.77 -12.61
CA GLN A 226 14.23 22.00 -11.61
C GLN A 226 12.89 21.57 -12.20
N VAL A 227 12.23 20.67 -11.48
CA VAL A 227 10.86 20.28 -11.77
C VAL A 227 9.90 21.44 -11.55
N GLN A 228 8.84 21.50 -12.34
CA GLN A 228 7.82 22.54 -12.26
C GLN A 228 6.44 21.96 -11.92
N GLU A 229 5.60 22.79 -11.31
CA GLU A 229 4.19 22.46 -11.11
C GLU A 229 3.50 22.26 -12.46
N GLY A 230 2.66 21.23 -12.57
CA GLY A 230 2.05 20.80 -13.83
C GLY A 230 2.92 19.87 -14.68
N GLU A 231 4.19 19.64 -14.32
CA GLU A 231 5.05 18.71 -15.05
C GLU A 231 4.61 17.25 -14.85
N ARG A 232 4.57 16.48 -15.94
CA ARG A 232 4.29 15.05 -15.90
C ARG A 232 5.50 14.28 -15.42
N VAL A 233 5.25 13.33 -14.53
CA VAL A 233 6.26 12.47 -13.91
C VAL A 233 5.80 11.02 -13.90
N PHE A 234 6.75 10.12 -13.69
CA PHE A 234 6.45 8.71 -13.47
C PHE A 234 7.44 8.11 -12.48
N THR A 235 7.05 7.03 -11.81
CA THR A 235 7.93 6.26 -10.94
C THR A 235 7.89 4.80 -11.34
N ILE A 236 9.02 4.12 -11.12
CA ILE A 236 9.10 2.67 -11.24
C ILE A 236 9.34 2.12 -9.84
N GLY A 237 8.38 1.35 -9.34
CA GLY A 237 8.44 0.66 -8.06
C GLY A 237 8.79 -0.82 -8.21
N SER A 238 9.36 -1.40 -7.16
CA SER A 238 9.72 -2.82 -7.08
C SER A 238 9.12 -3.46 -5.82
N PRO A 239 7.80 -3.70 -5.78
CA PRO A 239 7.18 -4.43 -4.68
C PRO A 239 7.72 -5.88 -4.60
N LEU A 240 7.77 -6.45 -3.40
CA LEU A 240 8.45 -7.74 -3.15
C LEU A 240 7.88 -8.94 -3.95
N SER A 241 6.61 -8.88 -4.35
CA SER A 241 5.86 -10.01 -4.93
C SER A 241 5.47 -9.84 -6.40
N LEU A 242 5.85 -8.74 -7.07
CA LEU A 242 5.44 -8.46 -8.45
C LEU A 242 6.64 -8.04 -9.29
N ASP A 243 6.48 -8.14 -10.61
CA ASP A 243 7.38 -7.45 -11.53
C ASP A 243 7.30 -5.93 -11.29
N LYS A 244 8.35 -5.21 -11.67
CA LYS A 244 8.44 -3.76 -11.48
C LYS A 244 7.22 -3.07 -12.06
N ILE A 245 6.61 -2.18 -11.29
CA ILE A 245 5.39 -1.46 -11.68
C ILE A 245 5.74 -0.03 -12.04
N ILE A 246 5.09 0.50 -13.07
CA ILE A 246 5.18 1.91 -13.44
C ILE A 246 3.89 2.62 -13.07
N THR A 247 4.01 3.75 -12.39
CA THR A 247 2.88 4.67 -12.16
C THR A 247 3.25 6.05 -12.67
N THR A 248 2.27 6.82 -13.12
CA THR A 248 2.44 8.18 -13.66
C THR A 248 1.53 9.14 -12.91
N GLY A 249 1.96 10.41 -12.85
CA GLY A 249 1.23 11.50 -12.25
C GLY A 249 1.76 12.84 -12.74
N ILE A 250 1.32 13.90 -12.10
CA ILE A 250 1.69 15.29 -12.33
C ILE A 250 2.17 15.87 -11.01
N ILE A 251 3.14 16.78 -11.08
CA ILE A 251 3.58 17.55 -9.93
C ILE A 251 2.52 18.59 -9.60
N SER A 252 1.91 18.45 -8.42
CA SER A 252 0.89 19.38 -7.92
C SER A 252 1.51 20.59 -7.23
N LYS A 253 2.64 20.40 -6.53
CA LYS A 253 3.34 21.47 -5.81
C LYS A 253 4.83 21.15 -5.64
N VAL A 254 5.69 22.16 -5.73
CA VAL A 254 7.12 22.03 -5.41
C VAL A 254 7.47 22.90 -4.20
N ASP A 255 7.88 22.26 -3.10
CA ASP A 255 8.38 22.92 -1.90
C ASP A 255 9.91 22.79 -1.79
N ALA A 256 10.51 23.39 -0.74
CA ALA A 256 11.96 23.44 -0.56
C ALA A 256 12.61 22.03 -0.52
N HIS A 257 12.00 21.09 0.20
CA HIS A 257 12.54 19.74 0.44
C HIS A 257 11.70 18.63 -0.19
N THR A 258 10.47 18.94 -0.63
CA THR A 258 9.47 17.95 -1.03
C THR A 258 8.76 18.35 -2.32
N ILE A 259 8.40 17.35 -3.12
CA ILE A 259 7.49 17.48 -4.25
C ILE A 259 6.17 16.82 -3.83
N MET A 260 5.04 17.46 -4.11
CA MET A 260 3.71 16.88 -3.97
C MET A 260 3.19 16.50 -5.35
N SER A 261 2.68 15.28 -5.49
CA SER A 261 2.17 14.76 -6.76
C SER A 261 0.95 13.89 -6.52
N ASP A 262 0.07 13.81 -7.53
CA ASP A 262 -1.05 12.87 -7.57
C ASP A 262 -0.62 11.43 -7.91
N ILE A 263 0.69 11.18 -8.06
CA ILE A 263 1.21 9.85 -8.32
C ILE A 263 0.83 8.90 -7.19
N ASN A 264 0.30 7.74 -7.56
CA ASN A 264 -0.11 6.75 -6.58
C ASN A 264 1.12 6.06 -5.97
N ILE A 265 1.44 6.38 -4.71
CA ILE A 265 2.50 5.73 -3.93
C ILE A 265 1.85 4.76 -2.95
N ASN A 266 2.06 3.47 -3.19
CA ASN A 266 1.64 2.39 -2.29
C ASN A 266 2.85 1.85 -1.50
N PRO A 267 2.62 1.17 -0.36
CA PRO A 267 3.66 0.40 0.32
C PRO A 267 4.41 -0.51 -0.68
N GLY A 268 5.74 -0.43 -0.69
CA GLY A 268 6.61 -1.11 -1.66
C GLY A 268 7.22 -0.19 -2.71
N ASN A 269 6.59 0.94 -3.05
CA ASN A 269 7.15 1.94 -3.97
C ASN A 269 7.98 3.03 -3.28
N SER A 270 7.93 3.13 -1.94
CA SER A 270 8.75 4.09 -1.19
C SER A 270 10.24 3.86 -1.39
N GLY A 271 11.01 4.92 -1.55
CA GLY A 271 12.45 4.93 -1.81
C GLY A 271 12.80 4.82 -3.28
N GLY A 272 11.80 4.60 -4.15
CA GLY A 272 11.99 4.50 -5.59
C GLY A 272 12.23 5.84 -6.27
N PRO A 273 12.76 5.84 -7.51
CA PRO A 273 13.01 7.06 -8.25
C PRO A 273 11.70 7.66 -8.81
N LEU A 274 11.49 8.95 -8.60
CA LEU A 274 10.56 9.76 -9.39
C LEU A 274 11.33 10.30 -10.61
N PHE A 275 10.86 10.00 -11.81
CA PHE A 275 11.45 10.43 -13.08
C PHE A 275 10.66 11.58 -13.71
N ASN A 276 11.38 12.52 -14.31
CA ASN A 276 10.81 13.47 -15.27
C ASN A 276 10.68 12.84 -16.67
N ASN A 277 10.12 13.58 -17.63
CA ASN A 277 9.96 13.11 -19.01
C ASN A 277 11.29 12.81 -19.73
N ALA A 278 12.43 13.33 -19.26
CA ALA A 278 13.74 12.97 -19.82
C ALA A 278 14.27 11.61 -19.29
N GLY A 279 13.60 11.01 -18.31
CA GLY A 279 14.04 9.82 -17.60
C GLY A 279 15.14 10.12 -16.57
N GLN A 280 15.24 11.37 -16.11
CA GLN A 280 16.14 11.76 -15.03
C GLN A 280 15.41 11.68 -13.69
N VAL A 281 16.09 11.21 -12.66
CA VAL A 281 15.55 11.15 -11.30
C VAL A 281 15.50 12.54 -10.69
N VAL A 282 14.32 12.98 -10.32
CA VAL A 282 14.02 14.30 -9.72
C VAL A 282 13.61 14.19 -8.24
N GLY A 283 13.34 12.97 -7.76
CA GLY A 283 13.07 12.73 -6.34
C GLY A 283 13.01 11.25 -5.97
N LEU A 284 12.80 10.99 -4.69
CA LEU A 284 12.58 9.68 -4.10
C LEU A 284 11.13 9.61 -3.59
N THR A 285 10.35 8.69 -4.11
CA THR A 285 8.95 8.47 -3.71
C THR A 285 8.88 8.14 -2.23
N THR A 286 8.09 8.85 -1.42
CA THR A 286 7.90 8.52 0.01
C THR A 286 6.44 8.25 0.32
N PHE A 287 6.18 7.24 1.13
CA PHE A 287 4.83 6.95 1.59
C PHE A 287 4.57 7.71 2.88
N GLY A 288 3.70 8.72 2.81
CA GLY A 288 2.96 9.20 3.98
C GLY A 288 3.75 9.97 5.05
N THR A 289 4.61 10.92 4.69
CA THR A 289 5.02 11.98 5.63
C THR A 289 4.06 13.17 5.56
N SER A 290 2.77 12.95 5.84
CA SER A 290 1.97 13.81 6.71
C SER A 290 0.50 13.40 6.68
N ALA A 291 -0.08 13.21 7.86
CA ALA A 291 -1.52 13.22 8.10
C ALA A 291 -2.20 14.58 7.75
N ALA A 292 -1.47 15.49 7.07
CA ALA A 292 -1.87 16.85 6.74
C ALA A 292 -2.27 17.02 5.27
N VAL A 293 -1.95 16.06 4.39
CA VAL A 293 -2.30 16.12 2.97
C VAL A 293 -3.36 15.04 2.75
N GLY A 294 -4.58 15.44 2.40
CA GLY A 294 -5.72 14.53 2.26
C GLY A 294 -5.49 13.38 1.26
N PRO A 295 -6.48 12.48 1.10
CA PRO A 295 -6.37 11.37 0.16
C PRO A 295 -6.03 11.86 -1.27
N GLY A 296 -5.06 11.21 -1.91
CA GLY A 296 -4.69 11.47 -3.32
C GLY A 296 -3.48 12.36 -3.55
N VAL A 297 -2.74 12.78 -2.51
CA VAL A 297 -1.46 13.50 -2.68
C VAL A 297 -0.34 12.73 -1.99
N SER A 298 0.70 12.42 -2.75
CA SER A 298 1.88 11.72 -2.26
C SER A 298 3.06 12.66 -2.12
N GLY A 299 3.82 12.51 -1.02
CA GLY A 299 5.07 13.23 -0.81
C GLY A 299 6.22 12.55 -1.55
N VAL A 300 7.15 13.35 -2.05
CA VAL A 300 8.38 12.89 -2.71
C VAL A 300 9.54 13.71 -2.17
N VAL A 301 10.59 13.05 -1.70
CA VAL A 301 11.83 13.72 -1.26
C VAL A 301 12.56 14.21 -2.50
N ARG A 302 12.94 15.49 -2.54
CA ARG A 302 13.67 16.06 -3.68
C ARG A 302 15.03 15.41 -3.88
N ILE A 303 15.46 15.23 -5.13
CA ILE A 303 16.74 14.59 -5.43
C ILE A 303 17.92 15.37 -4.84
N GLU A 304 17.81 16.70 -4.72
CA GLU A 304 18.82 17.56 -4.12
C GLU A 304 19.15 17.17 -2.67
N GLU A 305 18.17 16.68 -1.91
CA GLU A 305 18.40 16.20 -0.54
C GLU A 305 19.29 14.95 -0.51
N ALA A 306 19.14 14.08 -1.52
CA ALA A 306 19.93 12.87 -1.66
C ALA A 306 21.31 13.12 -2.29
N LEU A 307 21.44 14.14 -3.14
CA LEU A 307 22.71 14.49 -3.78
C LEU A 307 23.77 14.90 -2.76
N ALA A 308 23.40 15.68 -1.74
CA ALA A 308 24.31 16.06 -0.66
C ALA A 308 24.86 14.82 0.06
N LEU A 309 23.97 13.92 0.50
CA LEU A 309 24.36 12.66 1.15
C LEU A 309 25.23 11.80 0.23
N LEU A 310 24.87 11.69 -1.05
CA LEU A 310 25.61 10.91 -2.04
C LEU A 310 27.03 11.45 -2.25
N ASP A 311 27.16 12.75 -2.52
CA ASP A 311 28.45 13.36 -2.87
C ASP A 311 29.43 13.32 -1.69
N GLU A 312 28.95 13.54 -0.46
CA GLU A 312 29.76 13.45 0.76
C GLU A 312 30.24 12.02 1.07
N ASN A 313 29.47 10.99 0.68
CA ASN A 313 29.68 9.62 1.15
C ASN A 313 30.13 8.63 0.07
N ARG A 314 30.07 8.98 -1.22
CA ARG A 314 30.44 8.07 -2.31
C ARG A 314 31.87 7.53 -2.23
N ALA A 315 32.79 8.27 -1.62
CA ALA A 315 34.18 7.83 -1.43
C ALA A 315 34.30 6.64 -0.45
N LYS A 316 33.32 6.46 0.44
CA LYS A 316 33.27 5.34 1.40
C LYS A 316 32.91 3.99 0.75
N ALA A 317 32.39 4.01 -0.48
CA ALA A 317 32.22 2.83 -1.33
C ALA A 317 33.51 2.57 -2.12
N ALA A 318 34.56 2.21 -1.38
CA ALA A 318 35.87 1.86 -1.89
C ALA A 318 36.35 0.54 -1.27
N GLY A 319 37.28 -0.14 -1.93
CA GLY A 319 37.78 -1.45 -1.52
C GLY A 319 36.86 -2.60 -1.95
N THR A 320 36.76 -3.64 -1.12
CA THR A 320 35.98 -4.84 -1.42
C THR A 320 34.48 -4.57 -1.29
N PRO A 321 33.68 -4.76 -2.36
CA PRO A 321 32.23 -4.63 -2.27
C PRO A 321 31.62 -5.68 -1.32
N PRO A 322 30.37 -5.51 -0.87
CA PRO A 322 29.67 -6.52 -0.11
C PRO A 322 29.65 -7.87 -0.86
N PRO A 323 29.42 -9.00 -0.16
CA PRO A 323 29.34 -10.30 -0.81
C PRO A 323 28.35 -10.30 -1.99
N GLY A 324 28.84 -10.70 -3.16
CA GLY A 324 28.01 -10.85 -4.37
C GLY A 324 27.32 -12.22 -4.49
N ALA A 325 27.42 -13.05 -3.44
CA ALA A 325 26.74 -14.34 -3.41
C ALA A 325 25.23 -14.14 -3.39
N LEU A 326 24.51 -14.92 -4.21
CA LEU A 326 23.06 -14.85 -4.25
C LEU A 326 22.48 -15.38 -2.94
N LEU A 327 21.59 -14.58 -2.35
CA LEU A 327 20.83 -14.91 -1.15
C LEU A 327 19.53 -15.63 -1.53
N PRO A 328 19.01 -16.53 -0.67
CA PRO A 328 17.76 -17.24 -0.93
C PRO A 328 16.59 -16.28 -1.15
N VAL A 329 15.78 -16.48 -2.19
CA VAL A 329 14.60 -15.66 -2.51
C VAL A 329 13.30 -16.37 -2.10
N GLU A 330 12.22 -15.60 -1.93
CA GLU A 330 10.89 -16.19 -1.75
C GLU A 330 10.49 -16.98 -2.99
N PRO A 331 9.89 -18.19 -2.86
CA PRO A 331 9.40 -18.92 -4.01
C PRO A 331 8.35 -18.13 -4.80
N LEU A 332 8.48 -18.17 -6.12
CA LEU A 332 7.56 -17.48 -7.03
C LEU A 332 6.20 -18.15 -7.12
N THR A 333 6.18 -19.47 -6.98
CA THR A 333 4.95 -20.24 -6.93
C THR A 333 4.29 -19.97 -5.57
N PRO A 334 3.06 -19.43 -5.54
CA PRO A 334 2.33 -19.32 -4.29
C PRO A 334 1.96 -20.71 -3.77
N TYR A 335 1.75 -20.80 -2.47
CA TYR A 335 1.21 -22.00 -1.84
C TYR A 335 -0.20 -22.28 -2.39
N PRO A 336 -0.49 -23.52 -2.84
CA PRO A 336 -1.77 -23.85 -3.47
C PRO A 336 -2.93 -23.81 -2.46
N VAL A 337 -4.05 -23.25 -2.90
CA VAL A 337 -5.27 -23.10 -2.08
C VAL A 337 -5.82 -24.47 -1.66
N GLU A 338 -5.65 -25.49 -2.49
CA GLU A 338 -6.06 -26.86 -2.23
C GLU A 338 -5.36 -27.42 -0.99
N GLY A 339 -4.06 -27.14 -0.83
CA GLY A 339 -3.29 -27.53 0.34
C GLY A 339 -3.78 -26.83 1.62
N LEU A 340 -4.19 -25.56 1.52
CA LEU A 340 -4.77 -24.83 2.64
C LEU A 340 -6.14 -25.37 3.05
N LYS A 341 -6.97 -25.71 2.06
CA LYS A 341 -8.28 -26.34 2.29
C LYS A 341 -8.12 -27.72 2.95
N ALA A 342 -7.14 -28.52 2.52
CA ALA A 342 -6.86 -29.82 3.14
C ALA A 342 -6.51 -29.68 4.63
N ALA A 343 -5.81 -28.60 5.03
CA ALA A 343 -5.49 -28.33 6.43
C ALA A 343 -6.74 -28.19 7.33
N LEU A 344 -7.86 -27.68 6.77
CA LEU A 344 -9.12 -27.53 7.50
C LEU A 344 -9.91 -28.84 7.66
N GLN A 345 -9.62 -29.86 6.83
CA GLN A 345 -10.37 -31.12 6.83
C GLN A 345 -9.93 -32.10 7.93
N GLY A 346 -8.78 -31.87 8.57
CA GLY A 346 -8.29 -32.74 9.65
C GLY A 346 -9.18 -32.70 10.89
N GLU A 347 -9.49 -33.86 11.46
CA GLU A 347 -10.49 -34.01 12.54
C GLU A 347 -10.23 -33.17 13.80
N LYS A 348 -8.96 -32.84 14.11
CA LYS A 348 -8.59 -32.04 15.28
C LYS A 348 -7.40 -31.13 15.01
N PHE A 349 -7.52 -29.87 15.44
CA PHE A 349 -6.41 -28.91 15.41
C PHE A 349 -5.49 -29.14 16.61
N ASP A 350 -4.23 -29.45 16.36
CA ASP A 350 -3.18 -29.52 17.38
C ASP A 350 -2.04 -28.54 17.07
N PRO A 351 -1.92 -27.42 17.81
CA PRO A 351 -0.87 -26.44 17.57
C PRO A 351 0.45 -26.79 18.26
N LYS A 352 0.50 -27.84 19.10
CA LYS A 352 1.68 -28.12 19.94
C LYS A 352 3.00 -28.26 19.16
N PRO A 353 3.07 -28.94 18.00
CA PRO A 353 4.33 -29.08 17.25
C PRO A 353 4.93 -27.74 16.80
N TYR A 354 4.09 -26.72 16.65
CA TYR A 354 4.48 -25.40 16.16
C TYR A 354 4.91 -24.44 17.27
N TYR A 355 4.69 -24.79 18.55
CA TYR A 355 5.07 -23.96 19.68
C TYR A 355 6.09 -24.65 20.57
N LEU A 356 7.30 -24.10 20.58
CA LEU A 356 8.45 -24.65 21.28
C LEU A 356 9.00 -23.68 22.31
N SER A 357 9.87 -24.20 23.17
CA SER A 357 10.55 -23.42 24.19
C SER A 357 12.02 -23.78 24.25
N ALA A 358 12.87 -22.77 24.41
CA ALA A 358 14.32 -22.93 24.48
C ALA A 358 14.91 -21.86 25.41
N GLY A 359 15.46 -22.27 26.55
CA GLY A 359 15.97 -21.35 27.56
C GLY A 359 14.96 -20.26 27.93
N ASP A 360 15.34 -19.00 27.74
CA ASP A 360 14.51 -17.82 28.01
C ASP A 360 13.66 -17.36 26.81
N PHE A 361 13.50 -18.19 25.77
CA PHE A 361 12.73 -17.88 24.57
C PHE A 361 11.55 -18.84 24.36
N ASN A 362 10.48 -18.29 23.81
CA ASN A 362 9.41 -19.03 23.14
C ASN A 362 9.69 -19.00 21.63
N ILE A 363 9.46 -20.11 20.95
CA ILE A 363 9.65 -20.24 19.51
C ILE A 363 8.31 -20.64 18.92
N ALA A 364 7.85 -19.92 17.90
CA ALA A 364 6.71 -20.30 17.09
C ALA A 364 7.18 -20.63 15.67
N LEU A 365 6.73 -21.76 15.15
CA LEU A 365 6.95 -22.21 13.78
C LEU A 365 5.70 -21.88 12.97
N SER A 366 5.88 -21.50 11.72
CA SER A 366 4.79 -21.05 10.85
C SER A 366 4.94 -21.72 9.51
N THR A 367 3.83 -22.31 9.07
CA THR A 367 3.65 -22.88 7.74
C THR A 367 2.33 -22.36 7.18
N PRO A 368 2.17 -22.24 5.85
CA PRO A 368 0.93 -21.71 5.29
C PRO A 368 -0.33 -22.49 5.73
N PRO A 369 -0.34 -23.85 5.76
CA PRO A 369 -1.46 -24.62 6.31
C PRO A 369 -1.76 -24.32 7.79
N PHE A 370 -0.73 -24.24 8.63
CA PHE A 370 -0.88 -23.99 10.06
C PHE A 370 -1.45 -22.59 10.31
N ASP A 371 -0.86 -21.56 9.70
CA ASP A 371 -1.27 -20.17 9.87
C ASP A 371 -2.72 -19.96 9.42
N TYR A 372 -3.08 -20.58 8.29
CA TYR A 372 -4.44 -20.55 7.77
C TYR A 372 -5.43 -21.20 8.74
N ARG A 373 -5.09 -22.38 9.25
CA ARG A 373 -5.94 -23.10 10.21
C ARG A 373 -6.06 -22.37 11.55
N GLU A 374 -4.98 -21.77 12.04
CA GLU A 374 -4.99 -21.01 13.29
C GLU A 374 -5.86 -19.75 13.19
N LYS A 375 -5.79 -19.03 12.07
CA LYS A 375 -6.67 -17.87 11.78
C LYS A 375 -8.15 -18.28 11.82
N GLU A 376 -8.48 -19.40 11.21
CA GLU A 376 -9.85 -19.92 11.16
C GLU A 376 -10.36 -20.40 12.53
N GLU A 377 -9.53 -21.12 13.29
CA GLU A 377 -9.86 -21.53 14.66
C GLU A 377 -10.08 -20.33 15.59
N ASN A 378 -9.27 -19.28 15.44
CA ASN A 378 -9.45 -18.04 16.19
C ASN A 378 -10.74 -17.30 15.80
N ARG A 379 -11.11 -17.29 14.52
CA ARG A 379 -12.40 -16.75 14.03
C ARG A 379 -13.57 -17.48 14.67
N LEU A 380 -13.57 -18.82 14.61
CA LEU A 380 -14.62 -19.65 15.22
C LEU A 380 -14.71 -19.47 16.74
N ARG A 381 -13.58 -19.30 17.44
CA ARG A 381 -13.54 -18.99 18.88
C ARG A 381 -14.12 -17.61 19.19
N ALA A 382 -13.82 -16.60 18.37
CA ALA A 382 -14.35 -15.26 18.51
C ALA A 382 -15.88 -15.25 18.34
N GLU A 383 -16.39 -15.88 17.29
CA GLU A 383 -17.84 -16.02 17.03
C GLU A 383 -18.56 -16.73 18.18
N ARG A 384 -18.00 -17.85 18.68
CA ARG A 384 -18.56 -18.57 19.86
C ARG A 384 -18.60 -17.68 21.10
N THR A 385 -17.59 -16.83 21.28
CA THR A 385 -17.51 -15.91 22.42
C THR A 385 -18.52 -14.76 22.28
N GLN A 386 -18.69 -14.21 21.08
CA GLN A 386 -19.69 -13.19 20.78
C GLN A 386 -21.11 -13.73 21.00
N LYS A 387 -21.42 -14.92 20.47
CA LYS A 387 -22.71 -15.61 20.71
C LYS A 387 -22.99 -15.83 22.20
N LYS A 388 -21.96 -16.19 22.98
CA LYS A 388 -22.08 -16.32 24.46
C LYS A 388 -22.31 -14.98 25.16
N ARG A 389 -21.73 -13.87 24.68
CA ARG A 389 -21.97 -12.52 25.22
C ARG A 389 -23.39 -12.07 24.92
N ASN A 390 -23.85 -12.23 23.68
CA ASN A 390 -25.22 -11.86 23.27
C ASN A 390 -26.27 -12.65 24.07
N LYS A 391 -26.04 -13.94 24.33
CA LYS A 391 -26.94 -14.77 25.13
C LYS A 391 -26.96 -14.40 26.62
N ARG A 392 -25.91 -13.76 27.15
CA ARG A 392 -25.82 -13.30 28.55
C ARG A 392 -26.29 -11.86 28.75
N GLY A 393 -26.51 -11.11 27.65
CA GLY A 393 -26.86 -9.69 27.65
C GLY A 393 -28.35 -9.38 27.43
N HIS A 394 -29.28 -10.33 27.63
CA HIS A 394 -30.70 -9.99 27.66
C HIS A 394 -31.06 -9.24 28.95
N GLY A 395 -30.92 -7.92 28.88
CA GLY A 395 -31.31 -6.96 29.90
C GLY A 395 -30.74 -5.57 29.61
N GLY A 396 -31.23 -4.93 28.54
CA GLY A 396 -30.96 -3.52 28.26
C GLY A 396 -30.69 -3.25 26.79
N ASP A 397 -31.58 -2.47 26.17
CA ASP A 397 -31.54 -2.06 24.77
C ASP A 397 -30.17 -1.49 24.36
N ALA A 398 -29.54 -2.15 23.40
CA ALA A 398 -28.44 -1.60 22.64
C ALA A 398 -28.81 -1.73 21.16
N GLU A 399 -28.79 -0.60 20.47
CA GLU A 399 -29.02 -0.48 19.04
C GLU A 399 -28.19 -1.49 18.24
N PRO A 400 -28.72 -2.02 17.12
CA PRO A 400 -27.98 -2.94 16.28
C PRO A 400 -26.79 -2.20 15.66
N ALA A 401 -25.58 -2.63 16.02
CA ALA A 401 -24.40 -2.33 15.24
C ALA A 401 -24.55 -3.06 13.90
N ASP A 402 -24.75 -2.28 12.85
CA ASP A 402 -24.60 -2.54 11.42
C ASP A 402 -24.20 -4.00 11.08
N ASP A 403 -25.22 -4.74 10.67
CA ASP A 403 -25.13 -6.09 10.13
C ASP A 403 -24.66 -6.01 8.67
N GLY A 404 -23.34 -5.95 8.50
CA GLY A 404 -22.72 -6.28 7.22
C GLY A 404 -22.89 -7.76 6.87
N GLY A 405 -24.10 -8.15 6.46
CA GLY A 405 -24.46 -9.27 5.58
C GLY A 405 -23.73 -10.61 5.76
N GLU A 406 -24.36 -11.52 6.50
CA GLU A 406 -24.34 -12.95 6.18
C GLU A 406 -24.90 -13.12 4.74
N ASP A 407 -24.30 -13.97 3.90
CA ASP A 407 -24.63 -14.24 2.47
C ASP A 407 -24.04 -13.33 1.36
N SER A 408 -22.75 -12.98 1.44
CA SER A 408 -21.94 -12.81 0.22
C SER A 408 -20.98 -13.99 0.07
N PRO A 409 -20.83 -14.62 -1.12
CA PRO A 409 -19.74 -15.54 -1.37
C PRO A 409 -18.46 -14.86 -0.91
N ARG A 410 -17.70 -15.51 0.00
CA ARG A 410 -16.35 -15.10 0.38
C ARG A 410 -15.71 -14.47 -0.84
N ASP A 411 -15.34 -13.19 -0.77
CA ASP A 411 -14.58 -12.59 -1.86
C ASP A 411 -13.16 -13.15 -1.74
N TRP A 412 -12.99 -14.39 -2.22
CA TRP A 412 -11.72 -15.12 -2.26
C TRP A 412 -10.66 -14.32 -3.03
N GLN A 413 -11.07 -13.28 -3.79
CA GLN A 413 -10.21 -12.34 -4.51
C GLN A 413 -9.79 -11.12 -3.67
N SER A 414 -10.44 -10.84 -2.54
CA SER A 414 -10.13 -9.67 -1.69
C SER A 414 -8.91 -9.87 -0.76
N GLU A 415 -8.48 -11.11 -0.51
CA GLU A 415 -7.11 -11.42 -0.04
C GLU A 415 -6.15 -11.39 -1.24
N THR A 416 -5.97 -10.22 -1.86
CA THR A 416 -5.05 -10.05 -2.99
C THR A 416 -3.60 -10.32 -2.56
N GLY A 417 -3.08 -11.50 -2.89
CA GLY A 417 -1.66 -11.84 -2.80
C GLY A 417 -1.43 -13.28 -2.39
N GLY A 418 -1.15 -14.15 -3.37
CA GLY A 418 -1.00 -15.60 -3.18
C GLY A 418 -0.21 -15.97 -1.93
N HIS A 419 -0.76 -16.88 -1.12
CA HIS A 419 -0.16 -17.34 0.12
C HIS A 419 1.31 -17.70 -0.08
N LYS A 420 2.23 -17.02 0.57
CA LYS A 420 3.66 -17.25 0.35
C LYS A 420 4.03 -18.65 0.80
N ALA A 421 4.72 -19.41 -0.04
CA ALA A 421 5.26 -20.71 0.32
C ALA A 421 6.59 -20.52 1.07
N VAL A 422 6.54 -20.07 2.32
CA VAL A 422 7.73 -19.86 3.16
C VAL A 422 7.54 -20.52 4.52
N PHE A 423 8.65 -20.99 5.10
CA PHE A 423 8.69 -21.52 6.47
C PHE A 423 9.16 -20.42 7.43
N GLY A 424 8.32 -20.08 8.42
CA GLY A 424 8.61 -19.04 9.40
C GLY A 424 9.09 -19.61 10.74
N ILE A 425 10.11 -18.96 11.33
CA ILE A 425 10.51 -19.17 12.72
C ILE A 425 10.50 -17.83 13.45
N TYR A 426 9.67 -17.74 14.49
CA TYR A 426 9.51 -16.55 15.31
C TYR A 426 10.04 -16.82 16.72
N VAL A 427 11.00 -16.03 17.16
CA VAL A 427 11.67 -16.22 18.46
C VAL A 427 11.35 -15.04 19.37
N GLN A 428 10.60 -15.27 20.44
CA GLN A 428 10.18 -14.21 21.36
C GLN A 428 10.79 -14.42 22.75
N PRO A 429 11.41 -13.39 23.36
CA PRO A 429 11.85 -13.47 24.74
C PRO A 429 10.66 -13.70 25.68
N LYS A 430 10.84 -14.61 26.65
CA LYS A 430 9.86 -14.83 27.72
C LYS A 430 9.77 -13.60 28.61
N VAL A 431 8.64 -13.43 29.26
CA VAL A 431 8.43 -12.41 30.30
C VAL A 431 8.54 -13.05 31.69
N LYS A 432 9.06 -12.30 32.67
CA LYS A 432 9.07 -12.69 34.08
C LYS A 432 8.71 -11.51 34.98
N GLU A 433 8.24 -11.80 36.18
CA GLU A 433 8.09 -10.76 37.20
C GLU A 433 9.47 -10.27 37.65
N GLY A 434 9.64 -8.96 37.79
CA GLY A 434 10.87 -8.36 38.29
C GLY A 434 11.07 -8.69 39.78
N PHE A 435 12.31 -8.95 40.19
CA PHE A 435 12.64 -9.35 41.57
C PHE A 435 12.06 -8.40 42.63
N GLY A 436 12.23 -7.08 42.47
CA GLY A 436 11.65 -6.09 43.38
C GLY A 436 10.12 -6.06 43.41
N SER A 437 9.46 -6.44 42.30
CA SER A 437 8.00 -6.61 42.28
C SER A 437 7.58 -7.84 43.08
N SER A 438 8.23 -8.98 42.82
CA SER A 438 7.95 -10.23 43.52
C SER A 438 8.17 -10.08 45.03
N PHE A 439 9.27 -9.43 45.44
CA PHE A 439 9.58 -9.12 46.83
C PHE A 439 8.55 -8.17 47.47
N SER A 440 8.23 -7.04 46.82
CA SER A 440 7.26 -6.08 47.36
C SER A 440 5.85 -6.67 47.47
N ARG A 441 5.44 -7.52 46.53
CA ARG A 441 4.17 -8.24 46.59
C ARG A 441 4.19 -9.30 47.69
N SER A 442 5.31 -10.00 47.89
CA SER A 442 5.44 -10.94 49.02
C SER A 442 5.27 -10.23 50.37
N LEU A 443 5.85 -9.04 50.57
CA LEU A 443 5.65 -8.21 51.77
C LEU A 443 4.20 -7.69 51.94
N ARG A 444 3.41 -7.70 50.87
CA ARG A 444 2.01 -7.25 50.84
C ARG A 444 1.04 -8.42 50.64
N ASN A 445 1.41 -9.64 51.02
CA ASN A 445 0.56 -10.84 50.85
C ASN A 445 -0.01 -11.02 49.43
N GLY A 446 0.79 -10.71 48.41
CA GLY A 446 0.42 -10.82 46.99
C GLY A 446 -0.34 -9.62 46.42
N TYR A 447 -0.70 -8.62 47.23
CA TYR A 447 -1.45 -7.44 46.79
C TYR A 447 -0.61 -6.49 45.92
N GLY A 448 -1.25 -6.01 44.85
CA GLY A 448 -0.67 -5.11 43.86
C GLY A 448 -0.29 -5.83 42.56
N ALA A 449 -0.24 -5.07 41.47
CA ALA A 449 0.06 -5.62 40.14
C ALA A 449 1.50 -6.12 40.03
N ALA A 450 1.69 -7.30 39.45
CA ALA A 450 3.00 -7.86 39.13
C ALA A 450 3.67 -7.02 38.03
N LYS A 451 4.84 -6.45 38.32
CA LYS A 451 5.64 -5.74 37.31
C LYS A 451 6.46 -6.74 36.51
N MET A 452 6.09 -6.94 35.27
CA MET A 452 6.73 -7.88 34.34
C MET A 452 7.81 -7.18 33.52
N LYS A 453 8.83 -7.93 33.12
CA LYS A 453 9.92 -7.53 32.24
C LYS A 453 10.33 -8.67 31.31
N PHE A 454 10.95 -8.36 30.18
CA PHE A 454 11.56 -9.39 29.34
C PHE A 454 12.72 -10.07 30.07
N LYS A 455 12.84 -11.38 29.88
CA LYS A 455 13.89 -12.18 30.52
C LYS A 455 15.26 -11.89 29.94
N THR A 456 15.35 -11.59 28.65
CA THR A 456 16.56 -11.35 27.87
C THR A 456 16.20 -10.59 26.59
N ASP A 457 17.21 -10.19 25.80
CA ASP A 457 16.99 -9.65 24.45
C ASP A 457 17.48 -10.63 23.39
N PHE A 458 16.68 -10.80 22.35
CA PHE A 458 17.07 -11.54 21.16
C PHE A 458 18.13 -10.76 20.38
N GLN A 459 19.21 -11.45 19.97
CA GLN A 459 20.23 -10.90 19.06
C GLN A 459 20.15 -11.52 17.68
N SER A 460 20.24 -12.84 17.57
CA SER A 460 20.17 -13.52 16.27
C SER A 460 19.78 -14.99 16.43
N MET A 461 19.47 -15.63 15.31
CA MET A 461 19.18 -17.05 15.24
C MET A 461 19.88 -17.67 14.02
N LYS A 462 20.27 -18.93 14.16
CA LYS A 462 20.73 -19.78 13.05
C LYS A 462 19.94 -21.09 13.02
N LEU A 463 19.59 -21.55 11.82
CA LEU A 463 18.97 -22.84 11.56
C LEU A 463 20.00 -23.77 10.95
N PHE A 464 20.03 -25.03 11.40
CA PHE A 464 20.91 -26.06 10.88
C PHE A 464 20.13 -27.28 10.44
N CYS A 465 20.49 -27.81 9.27
CA CYS A 465 20.10 -29.11 8.75
C CYS A 465 21.36 -30.00 8.77
N GLY A 466 21.41 -30.95 9.71
CA GLY A 466 22.64 -31.63 10.09
C GLY A 466 23.65 -30.62 10.68
N ASP A 467 24.82 -30.52 10.07
CA ASP A 467 25.87 -29.56 10.44
C ASP A 467 25.90 -28.33 9.51
N LYS A 468 25.05 -28.29 8.48
CA LYS A 468 25.02 -27.19 7.52
C LYS A 468 24.06 -26.10 7.99
N GLU A 469 24.56 -24.87 8.07
CA GLU A 469 23.73 -23.69 8.31
C GLU A 469 22.81 -23.45 7.10
N VAL A 470 21.52 -23.37 7.36
CA VAL A 470 20.51 -23.00 6.36
C VAL A 470 20.40 -21.49 6.32
N GLN A 471 20.65 -20.90 5.16
CA GLN A 471 20.55 -19.46 4.98
C GLN A 471 19.07 -19.04 4.92
N PRO A 472 18.65 -18.02 5.69
CA PRO A 472 17.28 -17.51 5.63
C PRO A 472 17.05 -16.68 4.36
N ILE A 473 15.80 -16.68 3.90
CA ILE A 473 15.29 -15.71 2.91
C ILE A 473 15.26 -14.33 3.55
N LEU A 474 14.79 -14.24 4.79
CA LEU A 474 14.74 -13.02 5.58
C LEU A 474 15.19 -13.34 7.01
N PRO A 475 16.38 -12.92 7.43
CA PRO A 475 16.71 -12.80 8.84
C PRO A 475 16.16 -11.47 9.37
N GLY A 476 15.53 -11.49 10.53
CA GLY A 476 14.91 -10.30 11.09
C GLY A 476 15.00 -10.22 12.60
N ARG A 477 15.41 -9.07 13.09
CA ARG A 477 15.38 -8.66 14.49
C ARG A 477 14.46 -7.45 14.64
N MET A 478 13.25 -7.69 15.11
CA MET A 478 12.21 -6.66 15.21
C MET A 478 12.03 -6.17 16.64
N PRO A 479 11.96 -4.85 16.88
CA PRO A 479 11.66 -4.32 18.21
C PRO A 479 10.25 -4.73 18.63
N ILE A 480 10.09 -5.07 19.91
CA ILE A 480 8.81 -5.30 20.57
C ILE A 480 8.71 -4.38 21.77
N THR A 481 7.63 -3.62 21.85
CA THR A 481 7.33 -2.75 22.99
C THR A 481 6.02 -3.18 23.57
N VAL A 482 6.01 -3.52 24.87
CA VAL A 482 4.79 -3.92 25.57
C VAL A 482 4.48 -2.84 26.60
N ASN A 483 3.32 -2.21 26.44
CA ASN A 483 2.75 -1.28 27.41
C ASN A 483 1.38 -1.81 27.85
N VAL A 484 1.36 -2.52 28.97
CA VAL A 484 0.16 -3.10 29.56
C VAL A 484 0.06 -2.64 31.01
N ARG A 485 -1.09 -2.07 31.36
CA ARG A 485 -1.37 -1.61 32.73
C ARG A 485 -2.78 -2.01 33.14
N ASN A 486 -2.90 -3.04 33.98
CA ASN A 486 -4.16 -3.43 34.61
C ASN A 486 -3.97 -3.72 36.12
N SER A 487 -5.02 -4.20 36.78
CA SER A 487 -5.03 -4.49 38.22
C SER A 487 -4.09 -5.64 38.63
N SER A 488 -3.80 -6.57 37.72
CA SER A 488 -3.01 -7.77 37.99
C SER A 488 -1.57 -7.70 37.46
N VAL A 489 -1.35 -7.00 36.34
CA VAL A 489 -0.07 -6.95 35.62
C VAL A 489 0.24 -5.52 35.18
N ARG A 490 1.50 -5.14 35.34
CA ARG A 490 2.10 -3.94 34.73
C ARG A 490 3.34 -4.33 33.95
N MET A 491 3.42 -3.95 32.68
CA MET A 491 4.60 -4.14 31.87
C MET A 491 4.79 -2.89 31.02
N GLU A 492 5.96 -2.29 31.15
CA GLU A 492 6.42 -1.18 30.31
C GLU A 492 7.90 -1.48 30.05
N ASP A 493 8.12 -2.25 29.00
CA ASP A 493 9.43 -2.77 28.65
C ASP A 493 9.51 -2.98 27.14
N SER A 494 10.72 -2.84 26.60
CA SER A 494 11.01 -3.09 25.19
C SER A 494 12.14 -4.09 25.04
N SER A 495 12.08 -4.88 23.98
CA SER A 495 13.10 -5.86 23.63
C SER A 495 13.07 -6.10 22.12
N TYR A 496 13.68 -7.18 21.66
CA TYR A 496 13.66 -7.61 20.27
C TYR A 496 13.12 -9.04 20.15
N LYS A 497 12.43 -9.33 19.05
CA LYS A 497 12.05 -10.68 18.62
C LYS A 497 12.77 -11.05 17.33
N GLY A 498 13.01 -12.33 17.15
CA GLY A 498 13.46 -12.91 15.89
C GLY A 498 12.29 -13.19 14.95
N VAL A 499 12.43 -12.83 13.68
CA VAL A 499 11.53 -13.17 12.58
C VAL A 499 12.37 -13.69 11.44
N TYR A 500 12.34 -15.01 11.22
CA TYR A 500 13.17 -15.67 10.21
C TYR A 500 12.29 -16.40 9.22
N LEU A 501 12.46 -16.10 7.93
CA LEU A 501 11.77 -16.80 6.84
C LEU A 501 12.76 -17.66 6.06
N TYR A 502 12.34 -18.86 5.71
CA TYR A 502 13.12 -19.87 5.02
C TYR A 502 12.35 -20.46 3.84
N SER A 503 13.10 -21.10 2.93
CA SER A 503 12.51 -21.92 1.86
C SER A 503 11.72 -23.09 2.46
N PRO A 504 10.66 -23.58 1.79
CA PRO A 504 9.92 -24.80 2.15
C PRO A 504 10.82 -26.00 2.47
N ASP A 505 11.99 -26.10 1.83
CA ASP A 505 12.88 -27.27 1.99
C ASP A 505 13.93 -27.10 3.09
N ALA A 506 13.90 -25.99 3.83
CA ALA A 506 14.87 -25.69 4.88
C ALA A 506 14.89 -26.71 6.02
N VAL A 507 13.78 -27.41 6.22
CA VAL A 507 13.60 -28.45 7.24
C VAL A 507 13.01 -29.67 6.53
N ASN A 508 13.73 -30.79 6.57
CA ASN A 508 13.29 -32.03 5.96
C ASN A 508 13.81 -33.26 6.75
N PRO A 509 13.20 -34.45 6.58
CA PRO A 509 13.61 -35.65 7.30
C PRO A 509 15.05 -36.10 7.01
N ASP A 510 15.57 -35.79 5.82
CA ASP A 510 16.93 -36.16 5.40
C ASP A 510 18.03 -35.36 6.14
N CYS A 511 17.66 -34.29 6.85
CA CYS A 511 18.59 -33.54 7.68
C CYS A 511 19.21 -34.37 8.82
N GLY A 512 18.55 -35.45 9.24
CA GLY A 512 18.91 -36.25 10.42
C GLY A 512 18.68 -35.53 11.75
N ALA A 513 19.25 -34.33 11.92
CA ALA A 513 19.00 -33.44 13.04
C ALA A 513 18.75 -32.00 12.55
N VAL A 514 17.68 -31.39 13.04
CA VAL A 514 17.37 -29.98 12.78
C VAL A 514 17.54 -29.20 14.07
N LYS A 515 18.43 -28.19 14.05
CA LYS A 515 18.80 -27.42 15.25
C LYS A 515 18.57 -25.94 15.03
N ILE A 516 18.00 -25.28 16.03
CA ILE A 516 17.84 -23.82 16.10
C ILE A 516 18.79 -23.32 17.18
N ALA A 517 19.75 -22.47 16.80
CA ALA A 517 20.67 -21.81 17.73
C ALA A 517 20.23 -20.36 17.94
N ILE A 518 19.93 -19.97 19.18
CA ILE A 518 19.44 -18.63 19.53
C ILE A 518 20.49 -17.89 20.34
N TYR A 519 20.91 -16.73 19.84
CA TYR A 519 21.87 -15.84 20.48
C TYR A 519 21.12 -14.72 21.22
N SER A 520 21.62 -14.36 22.40
CA SER A 520 20.98 -13.36 23.27
C SER A 520 22.00 -12.36 23.79
N SER A 521 21.54 -11.18 24.21
CA SER A 521 22.42 -10.14 24.77
C SER A 521 23.11 -10.50 26.08
N LYS A 522 22.68 -11.57 26.75
CA LYS A 522 23.15 -11.92 28.10
C LYS A 522 24.25 -12.98 28.15
N ASN A 523 24.33 -13.83 27.13
CA ASN A 523 25.20 -15.00 27.11
C ASN A 523 25.92 -15.07 25.76
N ASP A 524 27.23 -15.37 25.80
CA ASP A 524 28.03 -15.55 24.59
C ASP A 524 27.73 -16.86 23.87
N GLU A 525 27.30 -17.89 24.60
CA GLU A 525 26.91 -19.18 24.03
C GLU A 525 25.42 -19.20 23.60
N PRO A 526 25.09 -19.77 22.43
CA PRO A 526 23.72 -19.86 21.97
C PRO A 526 22.93 -20.93 22.73
N VAL A 527 21.64 -20.66 22.95
CA VAL A 527 20.70 -21.69 23.37
C VAL A 527 20.34 -22.55 22.16
N ILE A 528 20.65 -23.84 22.22
CA ILE A 528 20.35 -24.80 21.15
C ILE A 528 19.01 -25.51 21.42
N LYS A 529 18.12 -25.48 20.44
CA LYS A 529 16.87 -26.27 20.41
C LYS A 529 16.91 -27.22 19.23
N GLN A 530 16.97 -28.51 19.50
CA GLN A 530 16.75 -29.54 18.49
C GLN A 530 15.25 -29.77 18.30
N LEU A 531 14.80 -29.83 17.05
CA LEU A 531 13.45 -30.24 16.68
C LEU A 531 13.36 -31.77 16.76
N ASP A 532 12.29 -32.29 17.33
CA ASP A 532 12.01 -33.72 17.30
C ASP A 532 11.58 -34.17 15.89
N GLY A 533 11.76 -35.46 15.60
CA GLY A 533 11.47 -36.03 14.28
C GLY A 533 10.01 -35.81 13.84
N ASN A 534 9.04 -35.97 14.75
CA ASN A 534 7.63 -35.78 14.42
C ASN A 534 7.34 -34.32 14.02
N THR A 535 7.93 -33.36 14.73
CA THR A 535 7.82 -31.94 14.36
C THR A 535 8.42 -31.67 12.97
N VAL A 536 9.59 -32.25 12.67
CA VAL A 536 10.22 -32.14 11.34
C VAL A 536 9.34 -32.75 10.25
N ASP A 537 8.79 -33.94 10.49
CA ASP A 537 7.91 -34.63 9.55
C ASP A 537 6.60 -33.85 9.30
N HIS A 538 6.02 -33.24 10.34
CA HIS A 538 4.85 -32.39 10.21
C HIS A 538 5.11 -31.14 9.37
N ILE A 539 6.20 -30.41 9.66
CA ILE A 539 6.58 -29.23 8.87
C ILE A 539 6.86 -29.63 7.42
N TRP A 540 7.55 -30.75 7.20
CA TRP A 540 7.83 -31.23 5.86
C TRP A 540 6.55 -31.59 5.09
N ALA A 541 5.59 -32.25 5.75
CA ALA A 541 4.30 -32.60 5.17
C ALA A 541 3.44 -31.37 4.82
N ASP A 542 3.52 -30.30 5.61
CA ASP A 542 2.81 -29.03 5.33
C ASP A 542 3.21 -28.40 4.00
N PHE A 543 4.35 -28.75 3.40
CA PHE A 543 4.76 -28.22 2.10
C PHE A 543 4.56 -29.21 0.94
N GLU A 544 3.92 -30.36 1.18
CA GLU A 544 3.73 -31.39 0.15
C GLU A 544 2.91 -30.88 -1.05
N SER A 545 1.79 -30.20 -0.80
CA SER A 545 0.98 -29.63 -1.90
C SER A 545 1.77 -28.60 -2.70
N PHE A 546 2.61 -27.80 -2.04
CA PHE A 546 3.49 -26.84 -2.72
C PHE A 546 4.51 -27.55 -3.60
N ARG A 547 5.23 -28.57 -3.09
CA ARG A 547 6.20 -29.34 -3.87
C ARG A 547 5.57 -30.02 -5.09
N GLN A 548 4.35 -30.54 -4.95
CA GLN A 548 3.60 -31.11 -6.07
C GLN A 548 3.25 -30.06 -7.13
N ALA A 549 2.80 -28.87 -6.71
CA ALA A 549 2.50 -27.77 -7.62
C ALA A 549 3.76 -27.26 -8.33
N GLU A 550 4.89 -27.17 -7.63
CA GLU A 550 6.18 -26.74 -8.21
C GLU A 550 6.71 -27.75 -9.23
N ALA A 551 6.60 -29.05 -8.95
CA ALA A 551 6.97 -30.12 -9.87
C ALA A 551 6.15 -30.10 -11.17
N GLN A 552 4.86 -29.74 -11.09
CA GLN A 552 4.00 -29.58 -12.26
C GLN A 552 4.31 -28.30 -13.05
N ALA A 553 4.66 -27.21 -12.37
CA ALA A 553 5.03 -25.94 -12.99
C ALA A 553 6.40 -26.01 -13.71
N HIS A 554 7.32 -26.86 -13.22
CA HIS A 554 8.68 -27.00 -13.76
C HIS A 554 9.08 -28.47 -13.99
N PRO A 555 8.48 -29.16 -14.98
CA PRO A 555 8.66 -30.61 -15.19
C PRO A 555 10.10 -31.05 -15.53
N GLY A 556 11.04 -30.12 -15.75
CA GLY A 556 12.45 -30.38 -16.02
C GLY A 556 13.42 -30.17 -14.84
N GLY A 557 12.96 -29.71 -13.67
CA GLY A 557 13.82 -29.30 -12.55
C GLY A 557 14.41 -30.44 -11.71
N GLY A 558 13.83 -31.65 -11.76
CA GLY A 558 14.17 -32.78 -10.90
C GLY A 558 15.55 -33.43 -11.10
N LYS A 559 16.49 -32.81 -11.83
CA LYS A 559 17.86 -33.33 -12.01
C LYS A 559 18.92 -32.22 -11.96
N LYS A 560 19.13 -31.59 -10.81
CA LYS A 560 20.46 -31.06 -10.46
C LYS A 560 20.84 -31.43 -9.02
N LYS A 561 21.53 -32.57 -8.92
CA LYS A 561 22.58 -33.03 -7.97
C LYS A 561 22.53 -32.46 -6.54
N ARG A 562 22.17 -33.26 -5.53
CA ARG A 562 23.07 -34.10 -4.70
C ARG A 562 24.26 -33.33 -4.14
#